data_AF-A0A523XC81-F1
#
_entry.id   AF-A0A523XC81-F1
#
_cell.length_a   1.000
_cell.length_b   1.000
_cell.length_c   1.000
_cell.angle_alpha   90.00
_cell.angle_beta   90.00
_cell.angle_gamma   90.00
#
_symmetry.space_group_name_H-M   'P 1'
#
loop_
_entity.id
_entity.type
_entity.pdbx_description
1 polymer ?
#
loop_
_entity_poly.entity_id
_entity_poly.type
_entity_poly.pdbx_seq_one_letter_code
_entity_poly.pdbx_strand_id
1 'polypeptide(L)'
;MGEIDWELVKDEEDNWHFESPIKEEADKSKIQTFIRKIESLEATEFIDLPLSLKDYGLDNPQCEVKIWVEEDKENVKEITILIGYEDKEAKKVVVKNARLDYLFKVDSAFLEEFPHAIKDWKPEEEEEKEEEKEK
;
A
#
# COMPACT_ATOMS: atom_id res chain seq x y z
N MET A 1 -14.61 1.38 -7.31
CA MET A 1 -13.80 2.24 -6.44
C MET A 1 -12.96 3.11 -7.35
N GLY A 2 -12.89 4.41 -7.08
CA GLY A 2 -12.14 5.33 -7.93
C GLY A 2 -10.68 4.92 -8.01
N GLU A 3 -10.09 5.10 -9.18
CA GLU A 3 -8.64 5.03 -9.35
C GLU A 3 -8.03 6.06 -8.39
N ILE A 4 -7.32 5.56 -7.40
CA ILE A 4 -6.57 6.37 -6.46
C ILE A 4 -5.13 6.30 -6.92
N ASP A 5 -4.76 7.22 -7.80
CA ASP A 5 -3.39 7.43 -8.28
C ASP A 5 -2.71 8.48 -7.41
N TRP A 6 -2.00 8.05 -6.37
CA TRP A 6 -1.12 8.93 -5.61
C TRP A 6 0.32 8.44 -5.74
N GLU A 7 1.22 9.37 -5.95
CA GLU A 7 2.65 9.11 -6.08
C GLU A 7 3.32 9.76 -4.87
N LEU A 8 4.08 8.97 -4.11
CA LEU A 8 4.89 9.47 -3.01
C LEU A 8 6.35 9.21 -3.33
N VAL A 9 7.17 10.24 -3.18
CA VAL A 9 8.61 10.17 -3.42
C VAL A 9 9.35 10.58 -2.17
N LYS A 10 10.51 9.95 -1.99
CA LYS A 10 11.40 10.21 -0.88
C LYS A 10 12.51 11.13 -1.36
N ASP A 11 12.72 12.24 -0.66
CA ASP A 11 13.77 13.20 -0.95
C ASP A 11 15.14 12.75 -0.37
N GLU A 12 16.21 13.44 -0.77
CA GLU A 12 17.58 13.22 -0.28
C GLU A 12 17.68 13.42 1.25
N GLU A 13 16.80 14.24 1.83
CA GLU A 13 16.71 14.48 3.28
C GLU A 13 15.91 13.41 4.06
N ASP A 14 15.57 12.27 3.44
CA ASP A 14 14.74 11.20 4.03
C ASP A 14 13.28 11.63 4.32
N ASN A 15 12.84 12.74 3.72
CA ASN A 15 11.49 13.26 3.85
C ASN A 15 10.62 12.75 2.71
N TRP A 16 9.39 12.35 3.04
CA TRP A 16 8.44 11.88 2.04
C TRP A 16 7.51 13.01 1.66
N HIS A 17 7.23 13.12 0.37
CA HIS A 17 6.25 14.06 -0.14
C HIS A 17 5.43 13.41 -1.24
N PHE A 18 4.20 13.88 -1.38
CA PHE A 18 3.40 13.54 -2.53
C PHE A 18 4.00 14.21 -3.77
N GLU A 19 4.21 13.45 -4.83
CA GLU A 19 4.60 13.96 -6.14
C GLU A 19 3.36 14.32 -6.97
N SER A 20 2.30 13.52 -6.84
CA SER A 20 1.03 13.65 -7.55
C SER A 20 -0.12 13.04 -6.75
N PRO A 21 -1.34 13.59 -6.79
CA PRO A 21 -1.80 14.80 -7.50
C PRO A 21 -1.51 16.11 -6.73
N ILE A 22 -1.09 16.01 -5.47
CA ILE A 22 -0.72 17.14 -4.63
C ILE A 22 0.78 17.09 -4.35
N LYS A 23 1.42 18.25 -4.17
CA LYS A 23 2.83 18.35 -3.77
C LYS A 23 2.94 18.82 -2.33
N GLU A 24 2.50 17.96 -1.42
CA GLU A 24 2.51 18.23 0.02
C GLU A 24 3.41 17.24 0.76
N GLU A 25 3.88 17.66 1.93
CA GLU A 25 4.66 16.80 2.82
C GLU A 25 3.79 15.66 3.35
N ALA A 26 4.37 14.47 3.36
CA ALA A 26 3.74 13.27 3.88
C ALA A 26 4.50 12.79 5.13
N ASP A 27 3.75 12.22 6.08
CA ASP A 27 4.28 11.68 7.31
C ASP A 27 5.16 10.46 7.02
N LYS A 28 6.47 10.68 7.09
CA LYS A 28 7.45 9.61 6.87
C LYS A 28 7.28 8.45 7.85
N SER A 29 6.83 8.69 9.09
CA SER A 29 6.69 7.64 10.10
C SER A 29 5.53 6.72 9.72
N LYS A 30 4.42 7.28 9.24
CA LYS A 30 3.28 6.53 8.71
C LYS A 30 3.67 5.75 7.46
N ILE A 31 4.39 6.37 6.52
CA ILE A 31 4.89 5.70 5.30
C ILE A 31 5.83 4.56 5.63
N GLN A 32 6.85 4.79 6.47
CA GLN A 32 7.78 3.74 6.88
C GLN A 32 7.06 2.61 7.64
N THR A 33 6.10 2.94 8.51
CA THR A 33 5.29 1.93 9.21
C THR A 33 4.49 1.10 8.23
N PHE A 34 3.87 1.73 7.24
CA PHE A 34 3.12 1.06 6.20
C PHE A 34 3.98 0.14 5.33
N ILE A 35 5.12 0.64 4.85
CA ILE A 35 6.09 -0.16 4.07
C ILE A 35 6.53 -1.37 4.90
N ARG A 36 6.92 -1.17 6.16
CA ARG A 36 7.29 -2.27 7.07
C ARG A 36 6.16 -3.26 7.27
N LYS A 37 4.91 -2.80 7.34
CA LYS A 37 3.73 -3.68 7.43
C LYS A 37 3.60 -4.54 6.19
N ILE A 38 3.76 -3.95 5.00
CA ILE A 38 3.77 -4.70 3.74
C ILE A 38 4.93 -5.69 3.70
N GLU A 39 6.13 -5.30 4.13
CA GLU A 39 7.27 -6.22 4.20
C GLU A 39 7.05 -7.33 5.24
N SER A 40 6.35 -7.03 6.34
CA SER A 40 5.97 -8.00 7.35
C SER A 40 4.73 -8.83 7.00
N LEU A 41 4.08 -8.56 5.86
CA LEU A 41 2.96 -9.36 5.41
C LEU A 41 3.45 -10.78 5.12
N GLU A 42 3.09 -11.71 6.00
CA GLU A 42 3.28 -13.12 5.75
C GLU A 42 2.12 -13.68 4.93
N ALA A 43 2.48 -14.27 3.80
CA ALA A 43 1.55 -15.08 3.03
C ALA A 43 1.22 -16.35 3.79
N THR A 44 -0.05 -16.53 4.13
CA THR A 44 -0.57 -17.75 4.73
C THR A 44 -0.54 -18.93 3.76
N GLU A 45 -0.62 -18.67 2.45
CA GLU A 45 -0.61 -19.70 1.40
C GLU A 45 0.04 -19.17 0.13
N PHE A 46 0.74 -20.04 -0.59
CA PHE A 46 1.39 -19.75 -1.86
C PHE A 46 0.77 -20.63 -2.95
N ILE A 47 0.44 -20.03 -4.10
CA ILE A 47 -0.15 -20.71 -5.25
C ILE A 47 0.85 -20.59 -6.40
N ASP A 48 1.69 -21.61 -6.57
CA ASP A 48 2.79 -21.59 -7.54
C ASP A 48 2.35 -21.57 -9.00
N LEU A 49 1.12 -22.02 -9.31
CA LEU A 49 0.56 -22.05 -10.66
C LEU A 49 -0.96 -21.88 -10.61
N PRO A 50 -1.48 -20.64 -10.61
CA PRO A 50 -2.92 -20.44 -10.66
C PRO A 50 -3.48 -20.92 -12.01
N LEU A 51 -4.47 -21.80 -11.98
CA LEU A 51 -5.16 -22.27 -13.18
C LEU A 51 -5.79 -21.12 -13.98
N SER A 52 -6.21 -20.04 -13.30
CA SER A 52 -6.71 -18.82 -13.93
C SER A 52 -6.59 -17.62 -12.99
N LEU A 53 -5.92 -16.56 -13.45
CA LEU A 53 -5.84 -15.28 -12.73
C LEU A 53 -7.22 -14.62 -12.57
N LYS A 54 -8.14 -14.88 -13.51
CA LYS A 54 -9.53 -14.41 -13.45
C LYS A 54 -10.31 -14.91 -12.24
N ASP A 55 -10.07 -16.16 -11.83
CA ASP A 55 -10.78 -16.77 -10.70
C ASP A 55 -10.48 -16.02 -9.40
N TYR A 56 -9.27 -15.46 -9.33
CA TYR A 56 -8.79 -14.67 -8.20
C TYR A 56 -8.98 -13.16 -8.37
N GLY A 57 -9.66 -12.69 -9.43
CA GLY A 57 -9.83 -11.26 -9.66
C GLY A 57 -8.53 -10.51 -9.99
N LEU A 58 -7.48 -11.21 -10.42
CA LEU A 58 -6.19 -10.61 -10.80
C LEU A 58 -6.17 -10.12 -12.26
N ASP A 59 -7.17 -10.50 -13.06
CA ASP A 59 -7.40 -9.99 -14.42
C ASP A 59 -7.94 -8.54 -14.41
N ASN A 60 -8.69 -8.19 -13.37
CA ASN A 60 -9.10 -6.81 -13.06
C ASN A 60 -8.85 -6.60 -11.56
N PRO A 61 -7.61 -6.27 -11.18
CA PRO A 61 -7.22 -6.17 -9.77
C PRO A 61 -8.11 -5.13 -9.06
N GLN A 62 -8.52 -5.46 -7.84
CA GLN A 62 -9.23 -4.51 -6.97
C GLN A 62 -8.32 -3.34 -6.58
N CYS A 63 -7.01 -3.60 -6.45
CA CYS A 63 -6.00 -2.62 -6.13
C CYS A 63 -4.66 -2.99 -6.80
N GLU A 64 -3.97 -1.99 -7.33
CA GLU A 64 -2.62 -2.12 -7.89
C GLU A 64 -1.70 -1.20 -7.08
N VAL A 65 -0.61 -1.76 -6.56
CA VAL A 65 0.40 -1.04 -5.78
C VAL A 65 1.72 -1.13 -6.54
N LYS A 66 2.32 0.01 -6.86
CA LYS A 66 3.64 0.09 -7.48
C LYS A 66 4.62 0.67 -6.48
N ILE A 67 5.74 -0.02 -6.29
CA ILE A 67 6.79 0.35 -5.36
C ILE A 67 8.09 0.43 -6.16
N TRP A 68 8.74 1.59 -6.14
CA TRP A 68 10.07 1.78 -6.71
C TRP A 68 11.09 1.80 -5.59
N VAL A 69 12.00 0.83 -5.58
CA VAL A 69 13.06 0.70 -4.59
C VAL A 69 14.38 1.03 -5.26
N GLU A 70 15.00 2.14 -4.88
CA GLU A 70 16.37 2.46 -5.29
C GLU A 70 17.34 1.59 -4.50
N GLU A 71 17.93 0.60 -5.16
CA GLU A 71 18.88 -0.32 -4.54
C GLU A 71 20.32 0.18 -4.70
N ASP A 72 20.63 0.79 -5.85
CA ASP A 72 21.88 1.49 -6.14
C ASP A 72 21.59 2.73 -7.02
N LYS A 73 22.54 3.67 -7.11
CA LYS A 73 22.43 4.91 -7.94
C LYS A 73 22.06 4.69 -9.41
N GLU A 74 22.17 3.45 -9.90
CA GLU A 74 21.84 3.06 -11.28
C GLU A 74 20.77 1.96 -11.36
N ASN A 75 20.29 1.43 -10.22
CA ASN A 75 19.35 0.32 -10.18
C ASN A 75 18.11 0.66 -9.35
N VAL A 76 17.03 1.02 -10.04
CA VAL A 76 15.70 1.16 -9.44
C VAL A 76 14.91 -0.13 -9.70
N LYS A 77 14.54 -0.84 -8.64
CA LYS A 77 13.65 -2.00 -8.72
C LYS A 77 12.20 -1.54 -8.59
N GLU A 78 11.48 -1.59 -9.72
CA GLU A 78 10.03 -1.51 -9.70
C GLU A 78 9.45 -2.85 -9.24
N ILE A 79 8.52 -2.83 -8.29
CA ILE A 79 7.77 -3.97 -7.78
C ILE A 79 6.29 -3.60 -7.90
N THR A 80 5.56 -4.32 -8.75
CA THR A 80 4.12 -4.14 -8.94
C THR A 80 3.40 -5.28 -8.24
N ILE A 81 2.50 -4.93 -7.32
CA ILE A 81 1.70 -5.84 -6.52
C ILE A 81 0.24 -5.65 -6.91
N LEU A 82 -0.39 -6.72 -7.39
CA LEU A 82 -1.77 -6.77 -7.81
C LEU A 82 -2.58 -7.47 -6.73
N ILE A 83 -3.62 -6.83 -6.23
CA ILE A 83 -4.53 -7.37 -5.22
C ILE A 83 -5.82 -7.76 -5.91
N GLY A 84 -6.17 -9.04 -5.79
CA GLY A 84 -7.35 -9.65 -6.39
C GLY A 84 -8.56 -9.64 -5.45
N TYR A 85 -9.39 -10.66 -5.56
CA TYR A 85 -10.58 -10.80 -4.73
C TYR A 85 -10.24 -11.12 -3.28
N GLU A 86 -10.91 -10.40 -2.38
CA GLU A 86 -10.99 -10.74 -0.96
C GLU A 86 -12.06 -11.82 -0.74
N ASP A 87 -11.68 -12.85 0.01
CA ASP A 87 -12.54 -13.85 0.60
C ASP A 87 -12.94 -13.37 1.99
N LYS A 88 -14.15 -12.80 2.10
CA LYS A 88 -14.69 -12.28 3.37
C LYS A 88 -15.02 -13.38 4.38
N GLU A 89 -15.26 -14.60 3.92
CA GLU A 89 -15.55 -15.73 4.80
C GLU A 89 -14.27 -16.24 5.46
N ALA A 90 -13.21 -16.40 4.67
CA ALA A 90 -11.89 -16.81 5.13
C ALA A 90 -11.07 -15.66 5.72
N LYS A 91 -11.51 -14.40 5.54
CA LYS A 91 -10.74 -13.18 5.81
C LYS A 91 -9.36 -13.22 5.16
N LYS A 92 -9.32 -13.57 3.88
CA LYS A 92 -8.07 -13.67 3.11
C LYS A 92 -8.21 -12.94 1.81
N VAL A 93 -7.12 -12.43 1.27
CA VAL A 93 -7.09 -11.82 -0.06
C VAL A 93 -5.92 -12.39 -0.84
N VAL A 94 -6.15 -12.55 -2.14
CA VAL A 94 -5.12 -13.02 -3.07
C VAL A 94 -4.34 -11.82 -3.59
N VAL A 95 -3.03 -11.93 -3.54
CA VAL A 95 -2.07 -10.93 -3.98
C VAL A 95 -1.10 -11.58 -4.96
N LYS A 96 -0.77 -10.88 -6.04
CA LYS A 96 0.22 -11.30 -7.04
C LYS A 96 1.28 -10.25 -7.16
N ASN A 97 2.54 -10.64 -7.05
CA ASN A 97 3.62 -9.79 -7.49
C ASN A 97 3.79 -9.98 -9.00
N ALA A 98 3.72 -8.92 -9.79
CA ALA A 98 3.86 -8.98 -11.25
C ALA A 98 5.24 -9.51 -11.70
N ARG A 99 6.27 -9.43 -10.84
CA ARG A 99 7.60 -10.00 -11.10
C ARG A 99 7.67 -11.50 -10.81
N LEU A 100 6.67 -12.07 -10.13
CA LEU A 100 6.65 -13.45 -9.67
C LEU A 100 5.47 -14.20 -10.32
N ASP A 101 5.70 -15.43 -10.74
CA ASP A 101 4.65 -16.24 -11.37
C ASP A 101 3.61 -16.79 -10.39
N TYR A 102 3.94 -16.84 -9.10
CA TYR A 102 3.09 -17.37 -8.04
C TYR A 102 2.18 -16.30 -7.40
N LEU A 103 1.08 -16.77 -6.78
CA LEU A 103 0.18 -15.94 -5.98
C LEU A 103 0.41 -16.17 -4.50
N PHE A 104 0.06 -15.18 -3.71
CA PHE A 104 0.11 -15.18 -2.26
C PHE A 104 -1.31 -14.98 -1.73
N LYS A 105 -1.74 -15.81 -0.80
CA LYS A 105 -2.90 -15.48 0.05
C LYS A 105 -2.39 -14.92 1.35
N VAL A 106 -2.86 -13.74 1.68
CA VAL A 106 -2.57 -13.01 2.92
C VAL A 106 -3.89 -12.75 3.64
N ASP A 107 -3.84 -12.44 4.93
CA ASP A 107 -5.03 -12.10 5.71
C ASP A 107 -5.67 -10.81 5.18
N SER A 108 -6.99 -10.70 5.05
CA SER A 108 -7.62 -9.49 4.51
C SER A 108 -7.58 -8.32 5.49
N ALA A 109 -7.23 -8.52 6.77
CA ALA A 109 -7.18 -7.47 7.78
C ALA A 109 -6.19 -6.35 7.43
N PHE A 110 -5.11 -6.63 6.68
CA PHE A 110 -4.19 -5.55 6.29
C PHE A 110 -4.87 -4.53 5.36
N LEU A 111 -5.90 -4.92 4.60
CA LEU A 111 -6.64 -3.98 3.74
C LEU A 111 -7.39 -2.92 4.56
N GLU A 112 -7.79 -3.27 5.79
CA GLU A 112 -8.40 -2.33 6.73
C GLU A 112 -7.36 -1.36 7.29
N GLU A 113 -6.10 -1.78 7.35
CA GLU A 113 -4.97 -0.96 7.78
C GLU A 113 -4.29 -0.18 6.65
N PHE A 114 -4.66 -0.46 5.39
CA PHE A 114 -4.21 0.34 4.27
C PHE A 114 -4.81 1.75 4.38
N PRO A 115 -4.03 2.81 4.16
CA PRO A 115 -4.56 4.17 4.19
C PRO A 115 -5.52 4.36 3.02
N HIS A 116 -6.74 4.81 3.32
CA HIS A 116 -7.80 4.97 2.32
C HIS A 116 -7.82 6.36 1.67
N ALA A 117 -7.12 7.34 2.26
CA ALA A 117 -7.11 8.72 1.78
C ALA A 117 -5.71 9.39 1.90
N ILE A 118 -5.44 10.38 1.06
CA ILE A 118 -4.25 11.25 1.14
C ILE A 118 -4.05 11.77 2.57
N LYS A 119 -5.14 12.17 3.23
CA LYS A 119 -5.13 12.69 4.61
C LYS A 119 -4.54 11.71 5.63
N ASP A 120 -4.63 10.39 5.39
CA ASP A 120 -4.06 9.40 6.31
C ASP A 120 -2.54 9.48 6.30
N TRP A 121 -1.94 9.81 5.16
CA TRP A 121 -0.50 10.02 5.02
C TRP A 121 -0.02 11.38 5.49
N LYS A 122 -0.90 12.36 5.68
CA LYS A 122 -0.46 13.66 6.19
C LYS A 122 -0.05 13.53 7.65
N PRO A 123 0.97 14.29 8.10
CA PRO A 123 1.19 14.45 9.52
C PRO A 123 -0.11 14.95 10.13
N GLU A 124 -0.49 14.38 11.26
CA GLU A 124 -1.62 14.91 12.03
C GLU A 124 -1.16 16.29 12.50
N GLU A 125 -1.51 17.34 11.75
CA GLU A 125 -1.47 18.70 12.29
C GLU A 125 -2.35 18.62 13.53
N GLU A 126 -1.71 18.71 14.70
CA GLU A 126 -2.39 18.91 15.96
C GLU A 126 -3.31 20.11 15.76
N GLU A 127 -4.60 19.86 15.48
CA GLU A 127 -5.64 20.84 15.78
C GLU A 127 -5.44 21.13 17.26
N GLU A 128 -4.85 22.29 17.54
CA GLU A 128 -4.84 22.91 18.85
C GLU A 128 -6.28 22.83 19.37
N LYS A 129 -6.55 21.84 20.23
CA LYS A 129 -7.71 21.88 21.09
C LYS A 129 -7.50 23.08 22.00
N GLU A 130 -7.99 24.24 21.55
CA GLU A 130 -8.55 25.23 22.46
C GLU A 130 -9.67 24.51 23.21
N GLU A 131 -9.31 23.82 24.30
CA GLU A 131 -10.19 23.69 25.45
C GLU A 131 -10.46 25.11 25.94
N GLU A 132 -11.44 25.78 25.34
CA GLU A 132 -12.30 26.69 26.07
C GLU A 132 -12.92 25.87 27.21
N LYS A 133 -12.19 25.79 28.33
CA LYS A 133 -12.78 25.47 29.62
C LYS A 133 -13.75 26.60 29.93
N GLU A 134 -14.98 26.31 29.54
CA GLU A 134 -16.25 26.90 29.96
C GLU A 134 -16.13 27.49 31.37
N LYS A 135 -16.44 28.78 31.46
CA LYS A 135 -16.42 29.62 32.66
C LYS A 135 -17.74 29.53 33.41
#